data_AF-A0A6G6SKJ6-F1
#
_entry.id   AF-A0A6G6SKJ6-F1
#
_cell.length_a   1.000
_cell.length_b   1.000
_cell.length_c   1.000
_cell.angle_alpha   90.00
_cell.angle_beta   90.00
_cell.angle_gamma   90.00
#
_symmetry.space_group_name_H-M   'P 1'
#
loop_
_entity.id
_entity.type
_entity.pdbx_description
1 polymer ?
#
loop_
_entity_poly.entity_id
_entity_poly.type
_entity_poly.pdbx_seq_one_letter_code
_entity_poly.pdbx_strand_id
1 'polypeptide(L)'
;MSITPEFVEYDENGYWAHSKLPYSENGNEIMQWVTENQLEQLCIYMSEDVGESSPLFQSYFIHGNPNVSSWMPTEPAGKEWFIGAIYDSEDGPVCLWLRSSKYQLKERFLKAHREAEKTAYEYFCACDIGEERIHAHEIYQRIRTATRIGG
;
A
#
# COMPACT_ATOMS: atom_id res chain seq x y z
N MET A 1 -6.66 -17.84 4.07
CA MET A 1 -7.40 -17.10 5.13
C MET A 1 -7.38 -15.63 4.73
N SER A 2 -8.39 -14.82 5.02
CA SER A 2 -8.28 -13.36 4.80
C SER A 2 -7.77 -12.70 6.08
N ILE A 3 -6.63 -12.02 5.99
CA ILE A 3 -6.25 -11.00 6.96
C ILE A 3 -7.05 -9.72 6.66
N THR A 4 -7.45 -9.03 7.70
CA THR A 4 -8.19 -7.76 7.64
C THR A 4 -7.61 -6.85 8.71
N PRO A 5 -7.72 -5.52 8.57
CA PRO A 5 -7.24 -4.60 9.59
C PRO A 5 -7.81 -4.97 10.98
N GLU A 6 -6.93 -5.00 11.98
CA GLU A 6 -7.25 -5.24 13.39
C GLU A 6 -6.99 -3.95 14.18
N PHE A 7 -7.64 -3.81 15.34
CA PHE A 7 -7.35 -2.71 16.24
C PHE A 7 -5.94 -2.87 16.81
N VAL A 8 -5.12 -1.83 16.69
CA VAL A 8 -3.72 -1.84 17.11
C VAL A 8 -3.65 -1.52 18.61
N GLU A 9 -3.28 -2.51 19.41
CA GLU A 9 -3.10 -2.39 20.86
C GLU A 9 -1.61 -2.46 21.20
N TYR A 10 -0.93 -1.31 21.17
CA TYR A 10 0.48 -1.26 21.47
C TYR A 10 0.80 -1.79 22.87
N ASP A 11 1.93 -2.48 22.99
CA ASP A 11 2.51 -2.84 24.28
C ASP A 11 3.11 -1.61 25.00
N GLU A 12 3.68 -1.84 26.19
CA GLU A 12 4.28 -0.78 27.03
C GLU A 12 5.40 0.01 26.34
N ASN A 13 6.01 -0.56 25.29
CA ASN A 13 7.09 0.04 24.53
C ASN A 13 6.66 0.54 23.14
N GLY A 14 5.39 0.40 22.76
CA GLY A 14 4.91 0.85 21.45
C GLY A 14 4.97 -0.20 20.33
N TYR A 15 5.29 -1.45 20.64
CA TYR A 15 5.32 -2.54 19.66
C TYR A 15 3.97 -3.24 19.58
N TRP A 16 3.71 -3.87 18.44
CA TRP A 16 2.47 -4.62 18.22
C TRP A 16 2.63 -5.56 17.03
N ALA A 17 1.92 -6.68 17.02
CA ALA A 17 1.83 -7.54 15.85
C ALA A 17 0.39 -8.00 15.64
N HIS A 18 -0.03 -8.05 14.38
CA HIS A 18 -1.34 -8.54 14.00
C HIS A 18 -1.49 -10.01 14.41
N SER A 19 -2.63 -10.38 15.00
CA SER A 19 -2.88 -11.72 15.57
C SER A 19 -2.65 -12.90 14.62
N LYS A 20 -2.92 -12.70 13.32
CA LYS A 20 -2.70 -13.67 12.24
C LYS A 20 -1.30 -13.65 11.61
N LEU A 21 -0.45 -12.68 11.96
CA LEU A 21 0.92 -12.63 11.45
C LEU A 21 1.73 -13.75 12.14
N PRO A 22 2.40 -14.62 11.40
CA PRO A 22 3.25 -15.64 12.01
C PRO A 22 4.42 -14.97 12.72
N TYR A 23 4.75 -15.47 13.92
CA TYR A 23 5.98 -15.09 14.60
C TYR A 23 7.13 -15.89 13.99
N SER A 24 8.04 -15.21 13.29
CA SER A 24 9.25 -15.82 12.76
C SER A 24 10.38 -14.80 12.70
N GLU A 25 11.56 -15.20 13.15
CA GLU A 25 12.81 -14.43 12.99
C GLU A 25 13.36 -14.58 11.56
N ASN A 26 12.82 -15.51 10.77
CA ASN A 26 13.22 -15.75 9.39
C ASN A 26 12.34 -14.92 8.44
N GLY A 27 12.88 -13.82 7.91
CA GLY A 27 12.17 -12.94 6.98
C GLY A 27 11.61 -13.66 5.74
N ASN A 28 12.20 -14.79 5.32
CA ASN A 28 11.68 -15.58 4.20
C ASN A 28 10.32 -16.21 4.50
N GLU A 29 10.08 -16.65 5.74
CA GLU A 29 8.80 -17.25 6.14
C GLU A 29 7.68 -16.20 6.16
N ILE A 30 8.00 -14.98 6.61
CA ILE A 30 7.08 -13.84 6.54
C ILE A 30 6.75 -13.51 5.08
N MET A 31 7.75 -13.43 4.19
CA MET A 31 7.53 -13.18 2.76
C MET A 31 6.68 -14.26 2.09
N GLN A 32 6.91 -15.53 2.44
CA GLN A 32 6.11 -16.64 1.92
C GLN A 32 4.66 -16.51 2.39
N TRP A 33 4.44 -16.25 3.67
CA TRP A 33 3.10 -16.06 4.22
C TRP A 33 2.38 -14.86 3.59
N VAL A 34 3.06 -13.74 3.36
CA VAL A 34 2.52 -12.56 2.64
C VAL A 34 2.07 -12.96 1.24
N THR A 35 2.89 -13.73 0.53
CA THR A 35 2.58 -14.21 -0.83
C THR A 35 1.38 -15.16 -0.84
N GLU A 36 1.35 -16.14 0.06
CA GLU A 36 0.26 -17.12 0.19
C GLU A 36 -1.09 -16.47 0.54
N ASN A 37 -1.06 -15.39 1.31
CA ASN A 37 -2.26 -14.62 1.67
C ASN A 37 -2.61 -13.52 0.66
N GLN A 38 -1.92 -13.47 -0.48
CA GLN A 38 -2.14 -12.48 -1.55
C GLN A 38 -2.01 -11.05 -1.04
N LEU A 39 -1.00 -10.79 -0.22
CA LEU A 39 -0.72 -9.49 0.37
C LEU A 39 0.47 -8.83 -0.31
N GLU A 40 0.55 -7.52 -0.12
CA GLU A 40 1.73 -6.71 -0.38
C GLU A 40 2.21 -6.17 0.96
N GLN A 41 3.53 -6.11 1.13
CA GLN A 41 4.16 -5.59 2.32
C GLN A 41 5.04 -4.37 1.99
N LEU A 42 5.16 -3.45 2.93
CA LEU A 42 6.13 -2.39 2.90
C LEU A 42 6.64 -2.12 4.31
N CYS A 43 7.95 -2.03 4.49
CA CYS A 43 8.56 -1.67 5.75
C CYS A 43 8.91 -0.18 5.75
N ILE A 44 8.59 0.49 6.85
CA ILE A 44 9.07 1.85 7.14
C ILE A 44 9.91 1.76 8.39
N TYR A 45 11.17 2.20 8.29
CA TYR A 45 12.11 2.25 9.40
C TYR A 45 11.93 3.56 10.14
N MET A 46 11.92 3.52 11.48
CA MET A 46 11.81 4.73 12.27
C MET A 46 12.91 5.74 11.92
N SER A 47 14.13 5.26 11.64
CA SER A 47 15.27 6.07 11.24
C SER A 47 15.06 6.87 9.95
N GLU A 48 14.23 6.37 9.03
CA GLU A 48 13.89 7.04 7.77
C GLU A 48 12.63 7.89 7.89
N ASP A 49 11.72 7.50 8.80
CA ASP A 49 10.42 8.14 8.99
C ASP A 49 10.50 9.40 9.87
N VAL A 50 11.36 9.37 10.88
CA VAL A 50 11.59 10.52 11.76
C VAL A 50 12.98 11.10 11.54
N GLY A 51 13.08 12.42 11.49
CA GLY A 51 14.38 13.08 11.32
C GLY A 51 15.32 12.80 12.50
N GLU A 52 16.62 12.72 12.24
CA GLU A 52 17.65 12.41 13.26
C GLU A 52 17.62 13.36 14.48
N SER A 53 17.19 14.62 14.29
CA SER A 53 17.05 15.60 15.37
C SER A 53 15.78 15.45 16.22
N SER A 54 14.90 14.50 15.88
CA SER A 54 13.68 14.21 16.63
C SER A 54 14.03 13.68 18.02
N PRO A 55 13.31 14.10 19.07
CA PRO A 55 13.47 13.55 20.42
C PRO A 55 13.31 12.03 20.45
N LEU A 56 12.42 11.48 19.61
CA LEU A 56 12.19 10.03 19.51
C LEU A 56 13.41 9.30 18.94
N PHE A 57 14.03 9.86 17.88
CA PHE A 57 15.26 9.31 17.30
C PHE A 57 16.39 9.29 18.33
N GLN A 58 16.61 10.42 19.00
CA GLN A 58 17.66 10.55 20.02
C GLN A 58 17.42 9.63 21.20
N SER A 59 16.17 9.52 21.67
CA SER A 59 15.76 8.64 22.76
C SER A 59 16.13 7.18 22.46
N TYR A 60 15.78 6.69 21.27
CA TYR A 60 16.05 5.31 20.90
C TYR A 60 17.53 5.08 20.54
N PHE A 61 18.06 5.79 19.53
CA PHE A 61 19.36 5.49 18.93
C PHE A 61 20.56 5.99 19.76
N ILE A 62 20.39 7.05 20.56
CA ILE A 62 21.49 7.63 21.35
C ILE A 62 21.39 7.26 22.83
N HIS A 63 20.17 7.29 23.38
CA HIS A 63 19.94 6.99 24.79
C HIS A 63 19.55 5.54 25.07
N GLY A 64 19.35 4.71 24.04
CA GLY A 64 19.04 3.29 24.18
C GLY A 64 17.68 3.02 24.81
N ASN A 65 16.74 3.95 24.72
CA ASN A 65 15.39 3.77 25.25
C ASN A 65 14.55 2.98 24.23
N PRO A 66 14.09 1.76 24.55
CA PRO A 66 13.33 0.92 23.62
C PRO A 66 11.89 1.42 23.42
N ASN A 67 11.45 2.44 24.15
CA ASN A 67 10.10 2.95 24.03
C ASN A 67 9.93 3.79 22.76
N VAL A 68 9.11 3.27 21.85
CA VAL A 68 8.68 3.87 20.59
C VAL A 68 7.19 4.21 20.58
N SER A 69 6.51 4.22 21.73
CA SER A 69 5.05 4.40 21.81
C SER A 69 4.55 5.75 21.29
N SER A 70 5.44 6.74 21.21
CA SER A 70 5.14 8.05 20.60
C SER A 70 5.34 8.09 19.08
N TRP A 71 5.86 7.01 18.49
CA TRP A 71 6.03 6.91 17.05
C TRP A 71 4.68 6.67 16.38
N MET A 72 4.35 7.51 15.40
CA MET A 72 3.22 7.30 14.51
C MET A 72 3.78 7.05 13.11
N PRO A 73 3.93 5.78 12.68
CA PRO A 73 4.49 5.46 11.38
C PRO A 73 3.73 6.16 10.25
N THR A 74 4.45 6.81 9.34
CA THR A 74 3.80 7.46 8.19
C THR A 74 3.09 6.42 7.31
N GLU A 75 1.84 6.68 6.95
CA GLU A 75 1.10 5.78 6.04
C GLU A 75 1.74 5.79 4.64
N PRO A 76 2.02 4.63 4.03
CA PRO A 76 2.60 4.55 2.71
C PRO A 76 1.69 5.11 1.61
N ALA A 77 2.30 5.49 0.48
CA ALA A 77 1.55 5.87 -0.71
C ALA A 77 0.64 4.72 -1.21
N GLY A 78 -0.65 5.00 -1.32
CA GLY A 78 -1.66 4.03 -1.75
C GLY A 78 -2.92 4.12 -0.89
N LYS A 79 -3.80 3.14 -1.01
CA LYS A 79 -4.99 3.00 -0.17
C LYS A 79 -5.00 1.63 0.46
N GLU A 80 -5.73 1.53 1.58
CA GLU A 80 -6.02 0.27 2.26
C GLU A 80 -4.76 -0.43 2.79
N TRP A 81 -3.76 0.38 3.13
CA TRP A 81 -2.66 -0.03 3.99
C TRP A 81 -3.18 -0.14 5.42
N PHE A 82 -2.72 -1.15 6.14
CA PHE A 82 -2.92 -1.30 7.57
C PHE A 82 -1.64 -1.82 8.21
N ILE A 83 -1.45 -1.52 9.49
CA ILE A 83 -0.29 -1.99 10.24
C ILE A 83 -0.41 -3.51 10.38
N GLY A 84 0.61 -4.23 9.95
CA GLY A 84 0.78 -5.66 10.16
C GLY A 84 1.60 -5.95 11.41
N ALA A 85 2.64 -5.16 11.67
CA ALA A 85 3.40 -5.19 12.92
C ALA A 85 4.24 -3.92 13.09
N ILE A 86 4.56 -3.59 14.34
CA ILE A 86 5.67 -2.75 14.74
C ILE A 86 6.57 -3.61 15.60
N TYR A 87 7.82 -3.78 15.20
CA TYR A 87 8.78 -4.64 15.89
C TYR A 87 10.16 -4.00 15.86
N ASP A 88 11.02 -4.48 16.75
CA ASP A 88 12.41 -4.07 16.80
C ASP A 88 13.24 -4.96 15.89
N SER A 89 14.03 -4.37 14.99
CA SER A 89 14.96 -5.07 14.11
C SER A 89 16.41 -4.73 14.49
N GLU A 90 17.39 -5.38 13.86
CA GLU A 90 18.81 -5.08 14.09
C GLU A 90 19.18 -3.62 13.76
N ASP A 91 18.45 -3.00 12.83
CA ASP A 91 18.63 -1.60 12.41
C ASP A 91 17.70 -0.62 13.17
N GLY A 92 17.03 -1.11 14.23
CA GLY A 92 16.08 -0.36 15.04
C GLY A 92 14.61 -0.65 14.69
N PRO A 93 13.68 0.20 15.14
CA PRO A 93 12.25 -0.06 15.07
C PRO A 93 11.71 0.03 13.64
N VAL A 94 10.87 -0.93 13.26
CA VAL A 94 10.27 -1.05 11.93
C VAL A 94 8.76 -1.20 12.04
N CYS A 95 8.04 -0.49 11.17
CA CYS A 95 6.62 -0.69 10.94
C CYS A 95 6.42 -1.45 9.63
N LEU A 96 5.87 -2.66 9.72
CA LEU A 96 5.41 -3.47 8.62
C LEU A 96 3.98 -3.07 8.25
N TRP A 97 3.81 -2.48 7.08
CA TRP A 97 2.52 -2.20 6.47
C TRP A 97 2.11 -3.33 5.55
N LEU A 98 0.82 -3.70 5.60
CA LEU A 98 0.22 -4.72 4.76
C LEU A 98 -0.97 -4.15 3.98
N ARG A 99 -1.18 -4.64 2.77
CA ARG A 99 -2.45 -4.46 2.03
C ARG A 99 -2.75 -5.67 1.16
N SER A 100 -4.00 -5.88 0.78
CA SER A 100 -4.34 -6.94 -0.18
C SER A 100 -3.84 -6.60 -1.59
N SER A 101 -3.15 -7.55 -2.23
CA SER A 101 -2.64 -7.41 -3.60
C SER A 101 -3.76 -7.15 -4.63
N LYS A 102 -4.99 -7.58 -4.33
CA LYS A 102 -6.18 -7.27 -5.16
C LYS A 102 -6.41 -5.76 -5.26
N TYR A 103 -6.06 -4.99 -4.23
CA TYR A 103 -6.16 -3.53 -4.28
C TYR A 103 -5.15 -2.92 -5.23
N GLN A 104 -3.92 -3.42 -5.25
CA GLN A 104 -2.93 -2.98 -6.24
C GLN A 104 -3.40 -3.31 -7.67
N LEU A 105 -3.93 -4.53 -7.89
CA LEU A 105 -4.51 -4.91 -9.17
C LEU A 105 -5.68 -4.00 -9.57
N LYS A 106 -6.57 -3.69 -8.63
CA LYS A 106 -7.69 -2.76 -8.84
C LYS A 106 -7.21 -1.36 -9.19
N GLU A 107 -6.27 -0.80 -8.44
CA GLU A 107 -5.72 0.54 -8.71
C GLU A 107 -5.00 0.60 -10.06
N ARG A 108 -4.20 -0.43 -10.39
CA ARG A 108 -3.56 -0.55 -11.71
C ARG A 108 -4.60 -0.64 -12.82
N PHE A 109 -5.63 -1.46 -12.65
CA PHE A 109 -6.74 -1.57 -13.59
C PHE A 109 -7.45 -0.22 -13.78
N LEU A 110 -7.83 0.48 -12.71
CA LEU A 110 -8.51 1.77 -12.77
C LEU A 110 -7.62 2.88 -13.36
N LYS A 111 -6.32 2.85 -13.09
CA LYS A 111 -5.36 3.78 -13.71
C LYS A 111 -5.26 3.52 -15.22
N ALA A 112 -5.04 2.27 -15.62
CA ALA A 112 -4.96 1.90 -17.02
C ALA A 112 -6.27 2.21 -17.78
N HIS A 113 -7.42 2.00 -17.14
CA HIS A 113 -8.72 2.35 -17.69
C HIS A 113 -8.86 3.85 -17.94
N ARG A 114 -8.50 4.70 -16.95
CA ARG A 114 -8.54 6.17 -17.10
C ARG A 114 -7.60 6.67 -18.20
N GLU A 115 -6.41 6.09 -18.28
CA GLU A 115 -5.43 6.41 -19.31
C GLU A 115 -5.94 6.01 -20.70
N ALA A 116 -6.47 4.80 -20.84
CA ALA A 116 -7.07 4.32 -22.09
C ALA A 116 -8.28 5.17 -22.50
N GLU A 117 -9.15 5.58 -21.57
CA GLU A 117 -10.28 6.47 -21.84
C GLU A 117 -9.79 7.82 -22.38
N LYS A 118 -8.79 8.42 -21.71
CA LYS A 118 -8.19 9.69 -22.12
C LYS A 118 -7.58 9.59 -23.52
N THR A 119 -6.74 8.60 -23.77
CA THR A 119 -6.08 8.42 -25.06
C THR A 119 -7.07 8.12 -26.18
N ALA A 120 -8.12 7.32 -25.92
CA ALA A 120 -9.17 7.06 -26.90
C ALA A 120 -9.98 8.32 -27.24
N TYR A 121 -10.25 9.18 -26.25
CA TYR A 121 -10.88 10.48 -26.50
C TYR A 121 -9.99 11.41 -27.32
N GLU A 122 -8.69 11.50 -26.99
CA GLU A 122 -7.71 12.28 -27.76
C GLU A 122 -7.62 11.80 -29.20
N TYR A 123 -7.58 10.48 -29.43
CA TYR A 123 -7.62 9.89 -30.78
C TYR A 123 -8.90 10.28 -31.53
N PHE A 124 -10.07 10.11 -30.91
CA PHE A 124 -11.35 10.52 -31.51
C PHE A 124 -11.38 12.01 -31.88
N CYS A 125 -10.83 12.89 -31.03
CA CYS A 125 -10.75 14.32 -31.29
C CYS A 125 -9.78 14.67 -32.42
N ALA A 126 -8.74 13.87 -32.64
CA ALA A 126 -7.75 14.09 -33.68
C ALA A 126 -8.19 13.60 -35.07
N CYS A 127 -9.19 12.71 -35.17
CA CYS A 127 -9.70 12.21 -36.44
C CYS A 127 -10.53 13.25 -37.20
N ASP A 128 -10.28 13.39 -38.50
CA ASP A 128 -11.12 14.15 -39.42
C ASP A 128 -12.52 13.53 -39.59
N ILE A 129 -13.49 14.29 -40.12
CA ILE A 129 -14.83 13.76 -40.40
C ILE A 129 -14.73 12.65 -41.44
N GLY A 130 -15.09 11.43 -41.03
CA GLY A 130 -15.08 10.23 -41.88
C GLY A 130 -15.28 8.95 -41.07
N GLU A 131 -15.16 7.81 -41.75
CA GLU A 131 -15.32 6.47 -41.18
C GLU A 131 -14.41 6.21 -39.98
N GLU A 132 -13.16 6.69 -40.03
CA GLU A 132 -12.21 6.51 -38.93
C GLU A 132 -12.67 7.20 -37.65
N ARG A 133 -13.27 8.38 -37.74
CA ARG A 133 -13.80 9.10 -36.57
C ARG A 133 -15.00 8.39 -35.96
N ILE A 134 -15.84 7.75 -36.77
CA ILE A 134 -16.95 6.92 -36.28
C ILE A 134 -16.39 5.74 -35.49
N HIS A 135 -15.37 5.06 -36.04
CA HIS A 135 -14.72 3.95 -35.35
C HIS A 135 -14.03 4.38 -34.04
N ALA A 136 -13.29 5.49 -34.06
CA ALA A 136 -12.64 6.07 -32.88
C ALA A 136 -13.67 6.44 -31.80
N HIS A 137 -14.83 6.97 -32.19
CA HIS A 137 -15.92 7.25 -31.27
C HIS A 137 -16.43 5.98 -30.59
N GLU A 138 -16.68 4.92 -31.36
CA GLU A 138 -17.14 3.64 -30.80
C GLU A 138 -16.16 3.05 -29.80
N ILE A 139 -14.86 3.09 -30.10
CA ILE A 139 -13.79 2.65 -29.20
C ILE A 139 -13.85 3.45 -27.89
N TYR A 140 -13.90 4.77 -27.98
CA TYR A 140 -14.00 5.64 -26.80
C TYR A 140 -15.26 5.33 -25.97
N GLN A 141 -16.43 5.18 -26.59
CA GLN A 141 -17.67 4.85 -25.87
C GLN A 141 -17.60 3.50 -25.16
N ARG A 142 -17.03 2.48 -25.81
CA ARG A 142 -16.85 1.15 -25.21
C ARG A 142 -15.93 1.21 -24.00
N ILE A 143 -14.80 1.91 -24.11
CA ILE A 143 -13.86 2.07 -23.00
C ILE A 143 -14.53 2.83 -21.86
N ARG A 144 -15.11 4.01 -22.12
CA ARG A 144 -15.74 4.85 -21.09
C ARG A 144 -16.87 4.16 -20.31
N THR A 145 -17.62 3.28 -20.96
CA THR A 145 -18.76 2.61 -20.32
C THR A 145 -18.43 1.26 -19.70
N ALA A 146 -17.23 0.71 -19.93
CA ALA A 146 -16.84 -0.63 -19.49
C ALA A 146 -16.86 -0.84 -17.97
N THR A 147 -16.75 0.22 -17.17
CA THR A 147 -16.75 0.15 -15.70
C THR A 147 -18.08 0.54 -15.07
N ARG A 148 -19.09 0.93 -15.87
CA ARG A 148 -20.45 1.19 -15.36
C ARG A 148 -21.12 -0.15 -15.07
N ILE A 149 -21.31 -0.45 -13.79
CA ILE A 149 -22.20 -1.54 -13.36
C ILE A 149 -23.61 -1.12 -13.78
N GLY A 150 -24.23 -1.87 -14.70
CA GLY A 150 -25.60 -1.62 -15.13
C GLY A 150 -26.56 -1.70 -13.95
N GLY A 151 -27.45 -0.71 -13.84
CA GLY A 151 -28.62 -0.77 -12.98
C GLY A 151 -29.73 -1.61 -13.60
#